data_AF-A0AA90UIQ2-F1
#
_entry.id   AF-A0AA90UIQ2-F1
#
_cell.length_a   1.000
_cell.length_b   1.000
_cell.length_c   1.000
_cell.angle_alpha   90.00
_cell.angle_beta   90.00
_cell.angle_gamma   90.00
#
_symmetry.space_group_name_H-M   'P 1'
#
loop_
_entity.id
_entity.type
_entity.pdbx_description
1 polymer ?
#
loop_
_entity_poly.entity_id
_entity_poly.type
_entity_poly.pdbx_seq_one_letter_code
_entity_poly.pdbx_strand_id
1 'polypeptide(L)'
;MAVTEQTITIGYADIKSKVKKHFSIIGKRLSDKQGNILFTGVTLSSTEEDILKQYVKDAAETFVSSFSPLIAGYTDNTDDVVFTYQRNRVSEGKANAFCSLFKSYVVDYVAYSVLSMTYADSARKYADDMTNHVNSALKLIFQKDAPASVSGNLTDMTGEVILN
;
A
#
# COMPACT_ATOMS: atom_id res chain seq x y z
N MET A 1 -11.69 -25.45 5.83
CA MET A 1 -10.32 -24.92 6.03
C MET A 1 -10.42 -23.76 7.01
N ALA A 2 -9.51 -23.67 7.99
CA ALA A 2 -9.42 -22.49 8.84
C ALA A 2 -8.98 -21.28 8.00
N VAL A 3 -9.67 -20.14 8.16
CA VAL A 3 -9.28 -18.88 7.52
C VAL A 3 -8.01 -18.37 8.20
N THR A 4 -6.97 -18.13 7.43
CA THR A 4 -5.74 -17.49 7.91
C THR A 4 -5.79 -16.01 7.57
N GLU A 5 -5.70 -15.15 8.59
CA GLU A 5 -5.71 -13.70 8.45
C GLU A 5 -4.34 -13.10 8.75
N GLN A 6 -4.11 -11.90 8.22
CA GLN A 6 -2.96 -11.08 8.57
C GLN A 6 -3.38 -9.62 8.69
N THR A 7 -2.89 -8.98 9.74
CA THR A 7 -3.11 -7.57 10.03
C THR A 7 -1.90 -6.75 9.61
N ILE A 8 -2.17 -5.61 8.99
CA ILE A 8 -1.17 -4.61 8.59
C ILE A 8 -1.53 -3.30 9.29
N THR A 9 -0.55 -2.75 10.00
CA THR A 9 -0.63 -1.42 10.63
C THR A 9 0.36 -0.48 9.95
N ILE A 10 -0.12 0.70 9.55
CA ILE A 10 0.72 1.79 9.04
C ILE A 10 0.53 3.01 9.92
N GLY A 11 1.58 3.35 10.67
CA GLY A 11 1.64 4.58 11.44
C GLY A 11 1.99 5.80 10.58
N TYR A 12 1.26 6.90 10.79
CA TYR A 12 1.48 8.14 10.06
C TYR A 12 2.91 8.68 10.21
N ALA A 13 3.53 8.50 11.37
CA ALA A 13 4.90 8.93 11.63
C ALA A 13 5.95 8.20 10.76
N ASP A 14 5.80 6.90 10.51
CA ASP A 14 6.73 6.13 9.65
C ASP A 14 6.64 6.60 8.20
N ILE A 15 5.42 6.77 7.68
CA ILE A 15 5.21 7.27 6.32
C ILE A 15 5.74 8.68 6.16
N LYS A 16 5.46 9.58 7.11
CA LYS A 16 5.99 10.95 7.12
C LYS A 16 7.52 10.96 7.02
N SER A 17 8.20 10.10 7.78
CA SER A 17 9.66 9.97 7.73
C SER A 17 10.16 9.53 6.35
N LYS A 18 9.49 8.56 5.72
CA LYS A 18 9.86 8.06 4.37
C LYS A 18 9.61 9.07 3.27
N VAL A 19 8.45 9.74 3.29
CA VAL A 19 8.11 10.81 2.34
C VAL A 19 9.11 11.95 2.44
N LYS A 20 9.50 12.36 3.66
CA LYS A 20 10.56 13.37 3.87
C LYS A 20 11.90 12.96 3.24
N LYS A 21 12.26 11.67 3.30
CA LYS A 21 13.48 11.18 2.62
C LYS A 21 13.37 11.31 1.10
N HIS A 22 12.22 11.00 0.51
CA HIS A 22 11.97 11.19 -0.93
C HIS A 22 12.11 12.66 -1.33
N PHE A 23 11.46 13.57 -0.60
CA PHE A 23 11.55 15.01 -0.89
C PHE A 23 12.94 15.58 -0.63
N SER A 24 13.69 15.09 0.35
CA SER A 24 15.06 15.53 0.56
C SER A 24 15.95 15.21 -0.65
N ILE A 25 15.77 14.04 -1.28
CA ILE A 25 16.51 13.67 -2.50
C ILE A 25 16.11 14.59 -3.66
N ILE A 26 14.81 14.87 -3.82
CA ILE A 26 14.30 15.77 -4.86
C ILE A 26 14.82 17.20 -4.64
N GLY A 27 14.68 17.74 -3.43
CA GLY A 27 15.12 19.09 -3.10
C GLY A 27 16.61 19.29 -3.27
N LYS A 28 17.45 18.28 -2.98
CA LYS A 28 18.89 18.38 -3.26
C LYS A 28 19.20 18.57 -4.74
N ARG A 29 18.27 18.19 -5.62
CA ARG A 29 18.39 18.31 -7.08
C ARG A 29 17.59 19.48 -7.65
N LEU A 30 16.55 19.93 -6.95
CA LEU A 30 15.77 21.12 -7.26
C LEU A 30 16.26 22.28 -6.39
N SER A 31 17.19 23.06 -6.94
CA SER A 31 17.51 24.37 -6.41
C SER A 31 16.42 25.37 -6.81
N ASP A 32 16.03 26.28 -5.91
CA ASP A 32 15.30 27.47 -6.32
C ASP A 32 16.17 28.36 -7.22
N LYS A 33 15.59 29.44 -7.77
CA LYS A 33 16.32 30.40 -8.63
C LYS A 33 17.52 31.06 -7.93
N GLN A 34 17.63 30.94 -6.60
CA GLN A 34 18.69 31.48 -5.76
C GLN A 34 19.70 30.40 -5.31
N GLY A 35 19.52 29.14 -5.72
CA GLY A 35 20.41 28.04 -5.39
C GLY A 35 20.02 27.24 -4.14
N ASN A 36 18.94 27.59 -3.44
CA ASN A 36 18.55 26.93 -2.20
C ASN A 36 17.85 25.60 -2.47
N ILE A 37 18.17 24.59 -1.66
CA ILE A 37 17.58 23.25 -1.72
C ILE A 37 16.12 23.32 -1.24
N LEU A 38 15.17 22.98 -2.12
CA LEU A 38 13.75 23.27 -1.90
C LEU A 38 13.03 22.45 -0.81
N PHE A 39 13.69 21.52 -0.10
CA PHE A 39 13.01 20.63 0.87
C PHE A 39 13.85 20.24 2.09
N THR A 40 15.04 20.82 2.30
CA THR A 40 15.84 20.52 3.50
C THR A 40 15.36 21.36 4.69
N GLY A 41 14.72 20.71 5.66
CA GLY A 41 14.45 21.29 6.97
C GLY A 41 13.09 21.95 7.17
N VAL A 42 12.11 21.70 6.27
CA VAL A 42 10.76 22.27 6.45
C VAL A 42 10.05 21.56 7.60
N THR A 43 9.83 22.31 8.69
CA THR A 43 8.86 21.96 9.73
C THR A 43 7.47 22.22 9.16
N LEU A 44 6.65 21.18 9.10
CA LEU A 44 5.27 21.29 8.65
C LEU A 44 4.46 21.98 9.74
N SER A 45 3.56 22.87 9.33
CA SER A 45 2.48 23.35 10.18
C SER A 45 1.53 22.21 10.55
N SER A 46 0.74 22.38 11.61
CA SER A 46 -0.27 21.39 12.00
C SER A 46 -1.23 21.06 10.86
N THR A 47 -1.64 22.07 10.08
CA THR A 47 -2.52 21.89 8.91
C THR A 47 -1.86 21.02 7.83
N GLU A 48 -0.58 21.24 7.52
CA GLU A 48 0.14 20.42 6.55
C GLU A 48 0.36 18.98 7.06
N GLU A 49 0.53 18.80 8.36
CA GLU A 49 0.59 17.47 8.97
C GLU A 49 -0.75 16.74 8.86
N ASP A 50 -1.87 17.42 9.07
CA ASP A 50 -3.21 16.85 8.91
C ASP A 50 -3.51 16.49 7.44
N ILE A 51 -3.09 17.34 6.49
CA ILE A 51 -3.19 17.03 5.05
C ILE A 51 -2.39 15.78 4.69
N LEU A 52 -1.17 15.62 5.22
CA LEU A 52 -0.38 14.42 5.00
C LEU A 52 -1.06 13.17 5.56
N LYS A 53 -1.66 13.25 6.76
CA LYS A 53 -2.45 12.14 7.32
C LYS A 53 -3.60 11.77 6.39
N GLN A 54 -4.31 12.76 5.86
CA GLN A 54 -5.39 12.53 4.89
C GLN A 54 -4.87 11.81 3.63
N TYR A 55 -3.72 12.21 3.08
CA TYR A 55 -3.14 11.49 1.93
C TYR A 55 -2.76 10.04 2.25
N VAL A 56 -2.30 9.75 3.46
CA VAL A 56 -2.04 8.37 3.87
C VAL A 56 -3.33 7.56 3.94
N LYS A 57 -4.39 8.16 4.49
CA LYS A 57 -5.72 7.54 4.55
C LYS A 57 -6.27 7.27 3.14
N ASP A 58 -6.25 8.26 2.26
CA ASP A 58 -6.74 8.12 0.88
C ASP A 58 -5.96 7.03 0.13
N ALA A 59 -4.64 6.96 0.34
CA ALA A 59 -3.81 5.91 -0.22
C ALA A 59 -4.21 4.53 0.33
N ALA A 60 -4.43 4.42 1.64
CA ALA A 60 -4.85 3.18 2.28
C ALA A 60 -6.20 2.70 1.72
N GLU A 61 -7.20 3.58 1.66
CA GLU A 61 -8.53 3.27 1.12
C GLU A 61 -8.46 2.85 -0.35
N THR A 62 -7.70 3.57 -1.18
CA THR A 62 -7.52 3.26 -2.60
C THR A 62 -6.87 1.89 -2.79
N PHE A 63 -5.82 1.60 -2.03
CA PHE A 63 -5.16 0.30 -2.11
C PHE A 63 -6.08 -0.81 -1.61
N VAL A 64 -6.65 -0.68 -0.42
CA VAL A 64 -7.53 -1.69 0.21
C VAL A 64 -8.75 -1.98 -0.66
N SER A 65 -9.34 -0.97 -1.29
CA SER A 65 -10.48 -1.15 -2.22
C SER A 65 -10.13 -2.04 -3.41
N SER A 66 -8.88 -2.00 -3.90
CA SER A 66 -8.39 -2.88 -4.97
C SER A 66 -8.31 -4.36 -4.55
N PHE A 67 -8.38 -4.64 -3.25
CA PHE A 67 -8.35 -6.00 -2.68
C PHE A 67 -9.62 -6.34 -1.90
N SER A 68 -10.72 -5.59 -2.08
CA SER A 68 -11.94 -5.71 -1.27
C SER A 68 -12.45 -7.14 -1.02
N PRO A 69 -12.37 -8.12 -1.95
CA PRO A 69 -12.84 -9.48 -1.69
C PRO A 69 -12.01 -10.24 -0.62
N LEU A 70 -10.82 -9.75 -0.30
CA LEU A 70 -9.88 -10.35 0.65
C LEU A 70 -9.85 -9.60 1.99
N ILE A 71 -10.45 -8.42 2.08
CA ILE A 71 -10.39 -7.58 3.28
C ILE A 71 -11.40 -8.10 4.29
N ALA A 72 -10.90 -8.46 5.48
CA ALA A 72 -11.71 -8.90 6.61
C ALA A 72 -12.06 -7.74 7.57
N GLY A 73 -11.25 -6.68 7.57
CA GLY A 73 -11.51 -5.49 8.40
C GLY A 73 -10.61 -4.31 8.02
N TYR A 74 -11.11 -3.12 8.30
CA TYR A 74 -10.41 -1.85 8.12
C TYR A 74 -10.74 -0.94 9.31
N THR A 75 -9.73 -0.26 9.85
CA THR A 75 -9.86 0.66 10.97
C THR A 75 -8.97 1.86 10.72
N ASP A 76 -9.59 3.04 10.75
CA ASP A 76 -8.93 4.33 10.67
C ASP A 76 -8.82 4.90 12.08
N ASN A 77 -7.59 4.99 12.60
CA ASN A 77 -7.31 5.54 13.92
C ASN A 77 -6.65 6.93 13.79
N THR A 78 -6.49 7.60 14.94
CA THR A 78 -5.88 8.94 14.99
C THR A 78 -4.41 8.97 14.53
N ASP A 79 -3.66 7.89 14.76
CA ASP A 79 -2.21 7.84 14.53
C ASP A 79 -1.78 6.78 13.49
N ASP A 80 -2.71 5.91 13.08
CA ASP A 80 -2.45 4.85 12.13
C ASP A 80 -3.69 4.42 11.35
N VAL A 81 -3.45 3.67 10.28
CA VAL A 81 -4.48 2.88 9.60
C VAL A 81 -4.14 1.41 9.77
N VAL A 82 -5.15 0.62 10.11
CA VAL A 82 -5.05 -0.82 10.28
C VAL A 82 -6.02 -1.51 9.34
N PHE A 83 -5.56 -2.55 8.63
CA PHE A 83 -6.47 -3.45 7.95
C PHE A 83 -6.05 -4.89 8.11
N THR A 84 -7.04 -5.78 8.06
CA THR A 84 -6.87 -7.22 8.14
C THR A 84 -7.34 -7.82 6.83
N TYR A 85 -6.56 -8.75 6.28
CA TYR A 85 -6.91 -9.45 5.05
C TYR A 85 -6.73 -10.96 5.20
N GLN A 86 -7.52 -11.71 4.43
CA GLN A 86 -7.44 -13.16 4.35
C GLN A 86 -6.28 -13.57 3.46
N ARG A 87 -5.29 -14.24 4.05
CA ARG A 87 -4.08 -14.71 3.35
C ARG A 87 -4.10 -16.22 3.07
N ASN A 88 -5.30 -16.80 2.96
CA ASN A 88 -5.46 -18.23 2.66
C ASN A 88 -4.59 -18.65 1.47
N ARG A 89 -3.77 -19.69 1.69
CA ARG A 89 -2.84 -20.24 0.70
C ARG A 89 -1.86 -19.21 0.14
N VAL A 90 -1.47 -18.22 0.95
CA VAL A 90 -0.40 -17.29 0.66
C VAL A 90 0.66 -17.45 1.74
N SER A 91 1.82 -17.98 1.35
CA SER A 91 2.98 -18.12 2.23
C SER A 91 3.34 -16.81 2.91
N GLU A 92 3.93 -16.91 4.08
CA GLU A 92 4.32 -15.76 4.89
C GLU A 92 5.27 -14.81 4.13
N GLY A 93 6.21 -15.34 3.36
CA GLY A 93 7.11 -14.53 2.53
C GLY A 93 6.37 -13.66 1.51
N LYS A 94 5.38 -14.23 0.80
CA LYS A 94 4.54 -13.48 -0.15
C LYS A 94 3.67 -12.44 0.55
N ALA A 95 3.13 -12.79 1.71
CA ALA A 95 2.28 -11.92 2.52
C ALA A 95 3.06 -10.72 3.10
N ASN A 96 4.31 -10.96 3.50
CA ASN A 96 5.24 -9.90 3.92
C ASN A 96 5.64 -9.00 2.75
N ALA A 97 5.91 -9.57 1.56
CA ALA A 97 6.18 -8.79 0.36
C ALA A 97 4.96 -7.93 -0.06
N PHE A 98 3.74 -8.45 0.08
CA PHE A 98 2.51 -7.67 -0.11
C PHE A 98 2.44 -6.47 0.85
N CYS A 99 2.74 -6.66 2.14
CA CYS A 99 2.81 -5.58 3.12
C CYS A 99 3.87 -4.52 2.75
N SER A 100 5.04 -4.95 2.26
CA SER A 100 6.08 -4.03 1.77
C SER A 100 5.60 -3.21 0.57
N LEU A 101 4.92 -3.83 -0.40
CA LEU A 101 4.38 -3.13 -1.57
C LEU A 101 3.31 -2.12 -1.18
N PHE A 102 2.45 -2.46 -0.21
CA PHE A 102 1.48 -1.51 0.32
C PHE A 102 2.16 -0.28 0.94
N LYS A 103 3.19 -0.49 1.78
CA LYS A 103 3.95 0.61 2.40
C LYS A 103 4.61 1.50 1.34
N SER A 104 5.20 0.92 0.30
CA SER A 104 5.79 1.68 -0.80
C SER A 104 4.74 2.47 -1.58
N TYR A 105 3.61 1.83 -1.92
CA TYR A 105 2.48 2.49 -2.58
C TYR A 105 2.01 3.73 -1.81
N VAL A 106 1.86 3.64 -0.49
CA VAL A 106 1.43 4.76 0.35
C VAL A 106 2.45 5.91 0.30
N VAL A 107 3.74 5.61 0.36
CA VAL A 107 4.80 6.64 0.24
C VAL A 107 4.76 7.32 -1.13
N ASP A 108 4.60 6.56 -2.20
CA ASP A 108 4.54 7.11 -3.56
C ASP A 108 3.27 7.90 -3.80
N TYR A 109 2.13 7.48 -3.26
CA TYR A 109 0.88 8.24 -3.31
C TYR A 109 1.01 9.59 -2.62
N VAL A 110 1.58 9.63 -1.41
CA VAL A 110 1.78 10.89 -0.69
C VAL A 110 2.78 11.78 -1.44
N ALA A 111 3.86 11.21 -1.99
CA ALA A 111 4.83 11.94 -2.80
C ALA A 111 4.19 12.52 -4.07
N TYR A 112 3.37 11.73 -4.77
CA TYR A 112 2.59 12.14 -5.93
C TYR A 112 1.66 13.31 -5.57
N SER A 113 0.84 13.16 -4.52
CA SER A 113 -0.13 14.17 -4.12
C SER A 113 0.52 15.52 -3.82
N VAL A 114 1.61 15.52 -3.06
CA VAL A 114 2.36 16.75 -2.74
C VAL A 114 3.03 17.34 -3.99
N LEU A 115 3.72 16.54 -4.80
CA LEU A 115 4.45 17.05 -5.96
C LEU A 115 3.51 17.48 -7.09
N SER A 116 2.34 16.86 -7.23
CA SER A 116 1.38 17.19 -8.28
C SER A 116 0.92 18.65 -8.23
N MET A 117 0.95 19.27 -7.03
CA MET A 117 0.58 20.66 -6.82
C MET A 117 1.63 21.68 -7.32
N THR A 118 2.89 21.28 -7.51
CA THR A 118 4.00 22.24 -7.76
C THR A 118 4.98 21.78 -8.86
N TYR A 119 5.13 20.47 -9.06
CA TYR A 119 6.08 19.84 -9.99
C TYR A 119 5.45 18.61 -10.66
N ALA A 120 4.44 18.83 -11.51
CA ALA A 120 3.65 17.77 -12.15
C ALA A 120 4.49 16.74 -12.94
N ASP A 121 5.56 17.18 -13.62
CA ASP A 121 6.44 16.26 -14.36
C ASP A 121 7.19 15.30 -13.43
N SER A 122 7.65 15.80 -12.27
CA SER A 122 8.29 14.97 -11.24
C SER A 122 7.29 14.03 -10.55
N ALA A 123 6.02 14.43 -10.47
CA ALA A 123 4.96 13.62 -9.88
C ALA A 123 4.66 12.36 -10.71
N ARG A 124 4.73 12.43 -12.06
CA ARG A 124 4.36 11.31 -12.95
C ARG A 124 5.06 9.99 -12.61
N LYS A 125 6.35 10.03 -12.25
CA LYS A 125 7.10 8.83 -11.83
C LYS A 125 6.39 8.09 -10.68
N TYR A 126 5.90 8.84 -9.68
CA TYR A 126 5.24 8.25 -8.52
C TYR A 126 3.90 7.61 -8.88
N ALA A 127 3.19 8.14 -9.90
CA ALA A 127 1.98 7.49 -10.42
C ALA A 127 2.28 6.15 -11.10
N ASP A 128 3.40 6.07 -11.84
CA ASP A 128 3.86 4.83 -12.46
C ASP A 128 4.28 3.81 -11.39
N ASP A 129 5.05 4.25 -10.38
CA ASP A 129 5.50 3.42 -9.27
C ASP A 129 4.31 2.89 -8.43
N MET A 130 3.31 3.73 -8.13
CA MET A 130 2.04 3.33 -7.53
C MET A 130 1.35 2.20 -8.31
N THR A 131 1.21 2.36 -9.62
CA THR A 131 0.59 1.37 -10.50
C THR A 131 1.37 0.05 -10.48
N ASN A 132 2.70 0.12 -10.52
CA ASN A 132 3.58 -1.04 -10.43
C ASN A 132 3.45 -1.77 -9.09
N HIS A 133 3.32 -1.04 -7.98
CA HIS A 133 3.13 -1.61 -6.65
C HIS A 133 1.80 -2.35 -6.52
N VAL A 134 0.69 -1.75 -6.98
CA VAL A 134 -0.63 -2.41 -6.99
C VAL A 134 -0.60 -3.67 -7.84
N ASN A 135 -0.06 -3.59 -9.06
CA ASN A 135 0.04 -4.74 -9.97
C ASN A 135 0.88 -5.88 -9.39
N SER A 136 1.99 -5.55 -8.72
CA SER A 136 2.84 -6.54 -8.07
C SER A 136 2.14 -7.18 -6.86
N ALA A 137 1.38 -6.38 -6.09
CA ALA A 137 0.63 -6.85 -4.93
C ALA A 137 -0.51 -7.80 -5.36
N LEU A 138 -1.22 -7.48 -6.45
CA LEU A 138 -2.21 -8.36 -7.08
C LEU A 138 -1.59 -9.71 -7.45
N LYS A 139 -0.43 -9.71 -8.12
CA LYS A 139 0.26 -10.95 -8.48
C LYS A 139 0.59 -11.80 -7.26
N LEU A 140 1.10 -11.19 -6.18
CA LEU A 140 1.48 -11.92 -4.97
C LEU A 140 0.30 -12.54 -4.23
N ILE A 141 -0.78 -11.78 -4.02
CA ILE A 141 -1.88 -12.21 -3.16
C ILE A 141 -2.83 -13.20 -3.84
N PHE A 142 -2.94 -13.13 -5.17
CA PHE A 142 -3.76 -14.04 -5.97
C PHE A 142 -2.99 -15.27 -6.46
N GLN A 143 -1.65 -15.28 -6.43
CA GLN A 143 -0.85 -16.48 -6.71
C GLN A 143 -0.81 -17.42 -5.49
N LYS A 144 -1.86 -18.23 -5.36
CA LYS A 144 -2.03 -19.18 -4.26
C LYS A 144 -1.03 -20.33 -4.32
N ASP A 145 -0.42 -20.64 -3.19
CA ASP A 145 0.42 -21.81 -2.99
C ASP A 145 -0.41 -23.10 -3.07
N ALA A 146 0.25 -24.20 -3.41
CA ALA A 146 -0.38 -25.52 -3.44
C ALA A 146 -0.96 -25.88 -2.05
N PRO A 147 -2.07 -26.62 -1.97
CA PRO A 147 -2.57 -27.11 -0.70
C PRO A 147 -1.52 -28.03 -0.04
N ALA A 148 -1.35 -27.91 1.28
CA ALA A 148 -0.32 -28.64 2.05
C ALA A 148 -0.51 -30.17 2.02
N SER A 149 -1.73 -30.63 1.79
CA SER A 149 -2.07 -32.04 1.55
C SER A 149 -3.47 -32.11 0.96
N VAL A 150 -3.68 -32.90 -0.09
CA VAL A 150 -5.03 -33.27 -0.54
C VAL A 150 -5.28 -34.69 -0.06
N SER A 151 -6.11 -34.86 0.97
CA SER A 151 -6.63 -36.18 1.35
C SER A 151 -7.82 -36.48 0.43
N GLY A 152 -7.54 -36.84 -0.81
CA GLY A 152 -8.56 -37.14 -1.82
C GLY A 152 -7.98 -37.07 -3.23
N ASN A 153 -8.34 -38.05 -4.05
CA ASN A 153 -8.06 -38.05 -5.47
C ASN A 153 -9.14 -37.23 -6.19
N LEU A 154 -8.88 -36.77 -7.42
CA LEU A 154 -9.89 -36.13 -8.26
C LEU A 154 -11.16 -36.99 -8.43
N THR A 155 -11.01 -38.32 -8.35
CA THR A 155 -12.11 -39.29 -8.40
C THR A 155 -13.06 -39.23 -7.20
N ASP A 156 -12.62 -38.61 -6.10
CA ASP A 156 -13.39 -38.52 -4.85
C ASP A 156 -14.23 -37.23 -4.81
N MET A 157 -14.11 -36.36 -5.82
CA MET A 157 -14.94 -35.17 -5.96
C MET A 157 -16.30 -35.54 -6.54
N THR A 158 -17.31 -35.69 -5.69
CA THR A 158 -18.72 -35.78 -6.13
C THR A 158 -19.32 -34.38 -6.17
N GLY A 159 -19.84 -33.97 -7.32
CA GLY A 159 -20.65 -32.76 -7.47
C GLY A 159 -22.06 -33.12 -7.90
N GLU A 160 -23.06 -32.52 -7.26
CA GLU A 160 -24.47 -32.63 -7.67
C GLU A 160 -24.86 -31.36 -8.44
N VAL A 161 -25.42 -31.54 -9.64
CA VAL A 161 -26.00 -30.45 -10.42
C VAL A 161 -27.49 -30.43 -10.12
N ILE A 162 -27.94 -29.41 -9.41
CA ILE A 162 -29.36 -29.16 -9.19
C ILE A 162 -29.85 -28.29 -10.35
N LEU A 163 -30.66 -28.89 -11.23
CA LEU A 163 -31.39 -28.17 -12.27
C LEU A 163 -32.73 -27.73 -11.69
N ASN A 164 -32.93 -26.41 -11.58
CA ASN A 164 -34.23 -25.81 -11.27
C ASN A 164 -35.00 -25.50 -12.55
#